data_AF-B9UZ58-F1
#
_entry.id   AF-B9UZ58-F1
#
_cell.length_a   1.000
_cell.length_b   1.000
_cell.length_c   1.000
_cell.angle_alpha   90.00
_cell.angle_beta   90.00
_cell.angle_gamma   90.00
#
_symmetry.space_group_name_H-M   'P 1'
#
loop_
_entity.id
_entity.type
_entity.pdbx_description
1 polymer ?
#
loop_
_entity_poly.entity_id
_entity_poly.type
_entity_poly.pdbx_seq_one_letter_code
_entity_poly.pdbx_strand_id
1 'polypeptide(L)' 'QKGGFGLGLSLAQQIVLALKGTIIVKDNQPKGTIFEVKITGV' A
#
# COMPACT_ATOMS: atom_id res chain seq x y z
N GLN A 1 0.11 -8.33 14.72
CA GLN A 1 0.83 -9.44 14.06
C GLN A 1 2.08 -8.87 13.40
N LYS A 2 3.27 -9.39 13.71
CA LYS A 2 4.55 -8.95 13.09
C LYS A 2 4.84 -9.81 11.85
N GLY A 3 3.91 -9.81 10.90
CA GLY A 3 4.21 -10.30 9.55
C GLY A 3 4.96 -9.19 8.84
N GLY A 4 6.23 -9.41 8.49
CA GLY A 4 6.99 -8.43 7.71
C GLY A 4 6.20 -8.04 6.47
N PHE A 5 6.15 -6.76 6.15
CA PHE A 5 5.62 -6.26 4.88
C PHE A 5 6.37 -7.01 3.78
N GLY A 6 5.74 -8.03 3.19
CA GLY A 6 6.37 -8.85 2.15
C GLY A 6 7.01 -7.96 1.07
N LEU A 7 8.08 -8.43 0.43
CA LEU A 7 8.90 -7.61 -0.48
C LEU A 7 8.07 -6.78 -1.47
N GLY A 8 6.96 -7.34 -1.96
CA GLY A 8 6.03 -6.65 -2.87
C GLY A 8 5.38 -5.39 -2.29
N LEU A 9 4.92 -5.41 -1.03
CA LEU A 9 4.27 -4.23 -0.42
C LEU A 9 5.31 -3.17 -0.04
N SER A 10 6.49 -3.60 0.40
CA SER A 10 7.63 -2.71 0.68
C SER A 10 8.10 -1.99 -0.60
N LEU A 11 8.13 -2.68 -1.73
CA LEU A 11 8.45 -2.08 -3.03
C LEU A 11 7.34 -1.13 -3.50
N ALA A 12 6.08 -1.54 -3.39
CA ALA A 12 4.94 -0.68 -3.75
C ALA A 12 4.93 0.62 -2.93
N GLN A 13 5.21 0.55 -1.64
CA GLN A 13 5.32 1.73 -0.77
C GLN A 13 6.44 2.67 -1.23
N GLN A 14 7.62 2.14 -1.57
CA GLN A 14 8.74 2.96 -2.06
C GLN A 14 8.39 3.71 -3.36
N ILE A 15 7.75 3.03 -4.32
CA ILE A 15 7.32 3.63 -5.59
C ILE A 15 6.30 4.75 -5.34
N VAL A 16 5.27 4.47 -4.55
CA VAL A 16 4.21 5.45 -4.24
C VAL A 16 4.78 6.68 -3.52
N LEU A 17 5.70 6.48 -2.59
CA LEU A 17 6.40 7.58 -1.90
C LEU A 17 7.25 8.42 -2.87
N ALA A 18 8.00 7.78 -3.77
CA ALA A 18 8.81 8.48 -4.78
C ALA A 18 7.94 9.37 -5.70
N LEU A 19 6.70 8.96 -5.95
CA LEU A 19 5.71 9.71 -6.73
C LEU A 19 4.91 10.73 -5.91
N LYS A 20 5.31 11.00 -4.65
CA LYS A 20 4.56 11.86 -3.70
C LYS A 20 3.09 11.44 -3.56
N GLY A 21 2.84 10.15 -3.68
CA GLY A 21 1.54 9.52 -3.48
C GLY A 21 1.36 8.99 -2.07
N THR A 22 0.23 8.32 -1.86
CA THR A 22 -0.10 7.64 -0.60
C THR A 22 -0.64 6.24 -0.90
N ILE A 23 -0.35 5.30 -0.01
CA ILE A 23 -0.89 3.93 -0.04
C ILE A 23 -1.47 3.61 1.33
N ILE A 24 -2.72 3.12 1.37
CA ILE A 24 -3.44 2.73 2.58
C ILE A 24 -3.88 1.28 2.42
N VAL A 25 -3.63 0.46 3.43
CA VAL A 25 -4.06 -0.93 3.47
C VAL A 25 -5.23 -1.05 4.44
N LYS A 26 -6.37 -1.53 3.97
CA LYS A 26 -7.58 -1.73 4.75
C LYS A 26 -7.91 -3.22 4.81
N ASP A 27 -8.11 -3.72 6.01
CA ASP A 27 -8.70 -5.04 6.20
C ASP A 27 -10.19 -4.99 5.89
N ASN A 28 -10.67 -5.86 5.01
CA ASN A 28 -12.04 -5.86 4.48
C ASN A 28 -12.68 -7.23 4.70
N GLN A 29 -12.61 -7.77 5.92
CA GLN A 29 -13.13 -9.10 6.21
C GLN A 29 -14.67 -9.20 5.98
N PRO A 30 -15.16 -10.36 5.52
CA PRO A 30 -14.42 -11.56 5.09
C PRO A 30 -13.94 -11.48 3.62
N LYS A 31 -14.06 -10.31 2.99
CA LYS A 31 -13.85 -10.08 1.55
C LYS A 31 -12.37 -9.84 1.16
N GLY A 32 -11.44 -10.02 2.09
CA GLY A 32 -10.00 -9.87 1.86
C GLY A 32 -9.44 -8.52 2.30
N THR A 33 -8.49 -7.97 1.54
CA THR A 33 -7.76 -6.74 1.85
C THR A 33 -7.86 -5.75 0.70
N ILE A 34 -8.09 -4.47 1.00
CA ILE A 34 -8.13 -3.38 0.02
C ILE A 34 -6.85 -2.56 0.13
N PHE A 35 -6.20 -2.31 -1.00
CA PHE A 35 -5.07 -1.39 -1.12
C PHE A 35 -5.53 -0.14 -1.86
N GLU A 36 -5.63 0.99 -1.17
CA GLU A 36 -5.98 2.27 -1.77
C GLU A 36 -4.70 3.05 -2.08
N VAL A 37 -4.48 3.38 -3.36
CA VAL A 37 -3.33 4.17 -3.82
C VAL A 37 -3.83 5.49 -4.38
N LYS A 38 -3.21 6.60 -3.96
CA LYS A 38 -3.44 7.93 -4.54
C LYS A 38 -2.12 8.49 -5.03
N ILE A 39 -2.07 8.94 -6.27
CA ILE A 39 -0.91 9.61 -6.86
C ILE A 39 -1.30 11.08 -7.09
N THR A 40 -0.53 12.00 -6.50
CA THR A 40 -0.81 13.44 -6.49
C THR A 40 0.11 14.23 -7.42
N GLY A 41 0.97 13.54 -8.17
CA GLY A 41 2.08 14.11 -8.95
C GLY A 41 1.78 14.41 -10.43
N VAL A 42 0.52 14.65 -10.81
CA VAL A 42 0.15 15.13 -12.17
C VAL A 42 -0.60 16.45 -12.10
#